data_AF-A0A7J3IHZ6-F1
#
_entry.id   AF-A0A7J3IHZ6-F1
#
_cell.length_a   1.000
_cell.length_b   1.000
_cell.length_c   1.000
_cell.angle_alpha   90.00
_cell.angle_beta   90.00
_cell.angle_gamma   90.00
#
_symmetry.space_group_name_H-M   'P 1'
#
loop_
_entity.id
_entity.type
_entity.pdbx_description
1 polymer ?
#
loop_
_entity_poly.entity_id
_entity_poly.type
_entity_poly.pdbx_seq_one_letter_code
_entity_poly.pdbx_strand_id
1 'polypeptide(L)' 'MIWEVAEAALKISGVKMAHAVTGQFDVVVYAEFARVEELGRMIEQLQQIKGVRRTQTLIAVPPPVRK' A
#
# COMPACT_ATOMS: atom_id res chain seq x y z
N MET A 1 1.33 -15.91 6.72
CA MET A 1 2.67 -15.41 7.14
C MET A 1 2.91 -14.01 6.55
N ILE A 2 3.85 -13.20 7.08
CA ILE A 2 4.03 -11.80 6.61
C ILE A 2 4.42 -11.70 5.12
N TRP A 3 5.14 -12.69 4.60
CA TRP A 3 5.49 -12.78 3.16
C TRP A 3 4.26 -13.01 2.28
N GLU A 4 3.29 -13.82 2.74
CA GLU A 4 2.05 -14.07 2.00
C GLU A 4 1.20 -12.79 1.85
N VAL A 5 1.23 -11.91 2.86
CA VAL A 5 0.55 -10.61 2.78
C VAL A 5 1.22 -9.72 1.74
N ALA A 6 2.55 -9.67 1.71
CA ALA A 6 3.29 -8.91 0.70
C ALA A 6 3.03 -9.46 -0.73
N GLU A 7 3.08 -10.78 -0.91
CA GLU A 7 2.78 -11.44 -2.19
C GLU A 7 1.33 -11.22 -2.65
N ALA A 8 0.37 -11.23 -1.73
CA ALA A 8 -1.01 -10.91 -2.03
C ALA A 8 -1.18 -9.43 -2.42
N ALA A 9 -0.50 -8.52 -1.73
CA ALA A 9 -0.52 -7.09 -2.03
C ALA A 9 0.02 -6.80 -3.44
N LEU A 10 1.06 -7.50 -3.90
CA LEU A 10 1.61 -7.35 -5.26
C LEU A 10 0.60 -7.68 -6.37
N LYS A 11 -0.48 -8.42 -6.08
CA LYS A 11 -1.52 -8.76 -7.06
C LYS A 11 -2.56 -7.64 -7.23
N ILE A 12 -2.54 -6.63 -6.36
CA ILE A 12 -3.48 -5.51 -6.42
C ILE A 12 -3.00 -4.49 -7.45
N SER A 13 -3.90 -4.10 -8.36
CA SER A 13 -3.59 -3.12 -9.40
C SER A 13 -3.16 -1.78 -8.80
N GLY A 14 -2.04 -1.24 -9.30
CA GLY A 14 -1.44 0.01 -8.82
C GLY A 14 -0.37 -0.19 -7.72
N VAL A 15 -0.29 -1.36 -7.09
CA VAL A 15 0.85 -1.71 -6.24
C VAL A 15 2.08 -1.96 -7.10
N LYS A 16 3.17 -1.25 -6.83
CA LYS A 16 4.45 -1.37 -7.54
C LYS A 16 5.44 -2.24 -6.78
N MET A 17 5.42 -2.17 -5.45
CA MET A 17 6.31 -2.92 -4.59
C MET A 17 5.58 -3.28 -3.30
N ALA A 18 5.87 -4.45 -2.75
CA ALA A 18 5.46 -4.84 -1.41
C ALA A 18 6.55 -5.70 -0.79
N HIS A 19 6.96 -5.37 0.43
CA HIS A 19 8.04 -6.07 1.12
C HIS A 19 7.64 -6.34 2.56
N ALA A 20 7.89 -7.58 3.00
CA ALA A 20 7.93 -7.88 4.42
C ALA A 20 9.14 -7.17 5.04
N VAL A 21 8.94 -6.44 6.12
CA VAL A 21 10.00 -5.65 6.77
C VAL A 21 10.09 -5.97 8.25
N THR A 22 11.25 -5.68 8.84
CA THR A 22 11.41 -5.67 10.30
C THR A 22 11.08 -4.27 10.82
N GLY A 23 10.19 -4.14 11.80
CA GLY A 23 9.89 -2.85 12.42
C GLY A 23 8.53 -2.78 13.07
N GLN A 24 7.97 -1.56 13.17
CA GLN A 24 6.62 -1.33 13.70
C GLN A 24 5.51 -1.87 12.79
N PHE A 25 5.81 -2.05 11.51
CA PHE A 25 4.93 -2.64 10.52
C PHE A 25 5.53 -3.94 10.00
N ASP A 26 4.66 -4.88 9.64
CA ASP A 26 5.07 -6.17 9.08
C ASP A 26 5.35 -6.10 7.57
N VAL A 27 4.64 -5.21 6.86
CA VAL A 27 4.70 -5.06 5.41
C VAL A 27 4.64 -3.58 5.02
N VAL A 28 5.50 -3.18 4.08
CA VAL A 28 5.47 -1.86 3.43
C VAL A 28 5.07 -2.05 1.98
N VAL A 29 4.13 -1.24 1.51
CA VAL A 29 3.61 -1.25 0.14
C VAL A 29 3.86 0.12 -0.49
N TYR A 30 4.46 0.12 -1.68
CA TYR A 30 4.56 1.30 -2.54
C TYR A 30 3.58 1.15 -3.70
N ALA A 31 2.71 2.14 -3.86
CA ALA A 31 1.66 2.12 -4.85
C ALA A 31 1.48 3.49 -5.51
N GLU A 32 1.01 3.44 -6.74
CA GLU A 32 0.71 4.60 -7.57
C GLU A 32 -0.77 4.56 -7.97
N PHE A 33 -1.38 5.73 -8.05
CA PHE A 33 -2.78 5.90 -8.45
C PHE A 33 -2.92 7.21 -9.24
N ALA A 34 -3.83 7.22 -10.21
CA ALA A 34 -4.11 8.43 -11.00
C ALA A 34 -5.19 9.29 -10.35
N ARG A 35 -6.09 8.66 -9.59
CA ARG A 35 -7.24 9.31 -8.96
C ARG A 35 -7.43 8.86 -7.52
N VAL A 36 -7.96 9.75 -6.68
CA VAL A 36 -8.19 9.45 -5.25
C VAL A 36 -9.18 8.31 -5.06
N GLU A 37 -10.14 8.13 -5.97
CA GLU A 37 -11.09 7.01 -5.91
C GLU A 37 -10.41 5.64 -6.06
N GLU A 38 -9.32 5.56 -6.82
CA GLU A 38 -8.53 4.33 -7.00
C GLU A 38 -7.78 3.98 -5.70
N LEU A 39 -7.26 5.00 -5.00
CA LEU A 39 -6.61 4.83 -3.70
C LEU A 39 -7.57 4.20 -2.68
N GLY A 40 -8.82 4.66 -2.60
CA GLY A 40 -9.83 4.09 -1.70
C GLY A 40 -10.04 2.60 -1.93
N ARG A 41 -10.24 2.20 -3.20
CA ARG A 41 -10.41 0.79 -3.59
C ARG A 41 -9.18 -0.05 -3.27
N MET A 42 -7.98 0.49 -3.52
CA MET A 42 -6.73 -0.21 -3.22
C MET A 42 -6.57 -0.44 -1.71
N ILE A 43 -6.89 0.55 -0.89
CA ILE A 43 -6.85 0.42 0.58
C ILE A 43 -7.83 -0.66 1.05
N GLU A 44 -9.06 -0.66 0.52
CA GLU A 44 -10.06 -1.70 0.84
C GLU A 44 -9.57 -3.10 0.46
N GLN A 45 -9.01 -3.26 -0.74
CA GLN A 45 -8.45 -4.54 -1.19
C GLN A 45 -7.28 -5.00 -0.31
N LEU A 46 -6.38 -4.08 0.08
CA LEU A 46 -5.28 -4.38 1.00
C LEU A 46 -5.79 -4.82 2.39
N GLN A 47 -6.80 -4.14 2.93
CA GLN A 47 -7.39 -4.47 4.22
C GLN A 47 -8.14 -5.82 4.22
N GLN A 48 -8.63 -6.27 3.06
CA GLN A 48 -9.27 -7.57 2.89
C GLN A 48 -8.28 -8.74 2.80
N ILE A 49 -6.98 -8.48 2.62
CA ILE A 49 -5.97 -9.54 2.61
C ILE A 49 -5.97 -10.24 3.97
N LYS A 50 -6.15 -11.58 3.95
CA LYS A 50 -6.11 -12.41 5.15
C LYS A 50 -4.78 -12.18 5.91
N GLY A 51 -4.89 -11.75 7.16
CA GLY A 51 -3.74 -11.46 8.03
C GLY A 51 -3.46 -9.96 8.23
N VAL A 52 -4.03 -9.09 7.40
CA VAL A 52 -3.97 -7.64 7.61
C VAL A 52 -4.91 -7.25 8.76
N ARG A 53 -4.34 -6.60 9.79
CA ARG A 53 -5.10 -6.13 10.97
C ARG A 53 -5.25 -4.62 11.03
N ARG A 54 -4.25 -3.89 10.52
CA ARG A 54 -4.19 -2.43 10.52
C ARG A 54 -3.36 -1.96 9.35
N THR A 55 -3.75 -0.84 8.77
CA THR A 55 -3.00 -0.16 7.70
C THR A 55 -2.77 1.30 8.10
N GLN A 56 -1.68 1.89 7.61
CA GLN A 56 -1.44 3.33 7.63
C GLN A 56 -1.02 3.77 6.23
N THR A 57 -1.69 4.78 5.70
CA THR A 57 -1.42 5.29 4.36
C THR A 57 -0.63 6.60 4.45
N LEU A 58 0.53 6.65 3.81
CA LEU A 58 1.35 7.84 3.68
C LEU A 58 1.23 8.35 2.23
N ILE A 59 0.52 9.47 2.04
CA ILE A 59 0.34 10.06 0.71
C ILE A 59 1.51 10.99 0.43
N ALA A 60 2.23 10.74 -0.67
CA ALA A 60 3.28 11.64 -1.13
C ALA A 60 2.69 12.98 -1.54
N VAL A 61 3.13 14.06 -0.90
CA VAL A 61 2.75 15.43 -1.27
C VAL A 61 3.79 15.95 -2.26
N PRO A 62 3.39 16.33 -3.49
CA PRO A 62 4.34 16.86 -4.46
C PRO A 62 4.92 18.20 -3.96
N PRO A 63 6.19 18.51 -4.31
CA PRO A 63 6.76 19.80 -3.96
C PRO A 63 5.93 20.94 -4.58
N PRO A 64 5.78 22.08 -3.87
CA PRO A 64 5.03 23.21 -4.40
C PRO A 64 5.67 23.71 -5.69
N VAL A 65 4.86 23.95 -6.72
CA VAL A 65 5.31 24.57 -7.96
C VAL A 65 5.48 26.07 -7.72
N ARG A 66 6.60 26.46 -7.08
CA ARG A 66 7.06 27.85 -7.07
C ARG A 66 8.18 27.94 -8.10
N LYS A 67 7.91 28.66 -9.19
CA LYS A 67 8.96 29.15 -10.09
C LYS A 67 9.71 30.29 -9.42
#